data_AF-A0A4P9ZNP9-F1
#
_entry.id   AF-A0A4P9ZNP9-F1
#
_cell.length_a   1.000
_cell.length_b   1.000
_cell.length_c   1.000
_cell.angle_alpha   90.00
_cell.angle_beta   90.00
_cell.angle_gamma   90.00
#
_symmetry.space_group_name_H-M   'P 1'
#
loop_
_entity.id
_entity.type
_entity.pdbx_description
1 polymer ?
#
loop_
_entity_poly.entity_id
_entity_poly.type
_entity_poly.pdbx_seq_one_letter_code
_entity_poly.pdbx_strand_id
1 'polypeptide(L)'
;MDCSVVVNPSSVPSQPSFPSSSVISLNDPSHTRNLVGSTVASAQLLQDLDGHSRTFFIFPDLAVRTEGQFTLRFIFTSLLSGSNSRDTSADCHVFSESFEVYSAKKFPGMTDSTDLSRCFADQGIKIPIRKKGGSK
;
A
#
# COMPACT_ATOMS: atom_id res chain seq x y z
N MET A 1 -11.73 14.42 3.21
CA MET A 1 -12.09 13.84 1.91
C MET A 1 -11.66 12.38 1.93
N ASP A 2 -12.56 11.46 1.57
CA ASP A 2 -12.21 10.05 1.44
C ASP A 2 -11.32 9.86 0.21
N CYS A 3 -10.07 9.45 0.41
CA CYS A 3 -9.08 9.26 -0.66
C CYS A 3 -8.85 7.77 -0.98
N SER A 4 -9.68 6.87 -0.40
CA SER A 4 -9.60 5.44 -0.63
C SER A 4 -9.99 5.04 -2.06
N VAL A 5 -10.80 5.89 -2.70
CA VAL A 5 -11.32 5.71 -4.06
C VAL A 5 -10.94 6.91 -4.92
N VAL A 6 -10.44 6.63 -6.13
CA VAL A 6 -10.02 7.63 -7.12
C VAL A 6 -10.63 7.31 -8.48
N VAL A 7 -10.73 8.31 -9.34
CA VAL A 7 -11.22 8.11 -10.71
C VAL A 7 -10.21 7.26 -11.49
N ASN A 8 -10.70 6.25 -12.21
CA ASN A 8 -9.88 5.47 -13.11
C ASN A 8 -9.60 6.28 -14.38
N PRO A 9 -8.34 6.69 -14.65
CA PRO A 9 -8.02 7.55 -15.78
C PRO A 9 -8.37 6.91 -17.12
N SER A 10 -8.36 5.57 -17.23
CA SER A 10 -8.75 4.85 -18.45
C SER A 10 -10.24 4.93 -18.79
N SER A 11 -11.07 5.41 -17.85
CA SER A 11 -12.51 5.60 -18.07
C SER A 11 -12.90 7.03 -18.42
N VAL A 12 -11.93 7.96 -18.41
CA VAL A 12 -12.16 9.34 -18.82
C VAL A 12 -11.99 9.44 -20.33
N PRO A 13 -12.97 9.97 -21.09
CA PRO A 13 -12.83 10.15 -22.53
C PRO A 13 -11.67 11.09 -22.84
N SER A 14 -10.74 10.64 -23.69
CA SER A 14 -9.71 11.51 -24.26
C SER A 14 -10.34 12.43 -25.31
N GLN A 15 -10.25 13.76 -25.12
CA GLN A 15 -10.62 14.69 -26.18
C GLN A 15 -9.67 14.51 -27.38
N PRO A 16 -10.17 14.31 -28.60
CA PRO A 16 -9.30 14.27 -29.77
C PRO A 16 -8.70 15.65 -30.05
N SER A 17 -7.42 15.68 -30.45
CA SER A 17 -6.65 16.87 -30.81
C SER A 17 -7.05 17.51 -32.15
N PHE A 18 -8.20 17.15 -32.73
CA PHE A 18 -8.65 17.61 -34.04
C PHE A 18 -10.02 18.30 -33.94
N PRO A 19 -10.21 19.44 -34.64
CA PRO A 19 -11.46 20.18 -34.60
C PRO A 19 -12.47 19.56 -35.56
N SER A 20 -13.06 18.40 -35.24
CA SER A 20 -14.24 17.94 -36.00
C SER A 20 -15.12 16.85 -35.38
N SER A 21 -14.82 16.28 -34.22
CA SER A 21 -15.75 15.32 -33.60
C SER A 21 -15.65 15.31 -32.08
N SER A 22 -16.67 15.88 -31.43
CA SER A 22 -16.90 15.70 -30.00
C SER A 22 -17.44 14.29 -29.77
N VAL A 23 -16.57 13.36 -29.38
CA VAL A 23 -16.97 12.06 -28.86
C VAL A 23 -17.53 12.27 -27.45
N ILE A 24 -18.86 12.25 -27.33
CA ILE A 24 -19.54 12.33 -26.04
C ILE A 24 -19.55 10.91 -25.45
N SER A 25 -18.69 10.63 -24.47
CA SER A 25 -18.79 9.39 -23.70
C SER A 25 -19.94 9.54 -22.72
N LEU A 26 -21.01 8.75 -22.90
CA LEU A 26 -22.21 8.72 -22.04
C LEU A 26 -22.01 7.90 -20.76
N ASN A 27 -20.87 7.23 -20.60
CA ASN A 27 -20.58 6.44 -19.41
C ASN A 27 -19.94 7.33 -18.33
N ASP A 28 -20.49 7.26 -17.11
CA ASP A 28 -19.88 7.89 -15.95
C ASP A 28 -18.45 7.34 -15.74
N PRO A 29 -17.50 8.21 -15.31
CA PRO A 29 -16.15 7.77 -15.01
C PRO A 29 -16.18 6.70 -13.93
N SER A 30 -15.54 5.57 -14.22
CA SER A 30 -15.41 4.49 -13.27
C SER A 30 -14.43 4.86 -12.16
N HIS A 31 -14.67 4.31 -10.97
CA HIS A 31 -13.88 4.57 -9.78
C HIS A 31 -13.09 3.32 -9.39
N THR A 32 -11.90 3.50 -8.84
CA THR A 32 -11.01 2.41 -8.44
C THR A 32 -10.35 2.70 -7.09
N ARG A 33 -9.85 1.65 -6.42
CA ARG A 33 -9.15 1.79 -5.15
C ARG A 33 -7.78 2.46 -5.37
N ASN A 34 -7.45 3.40 -4.49
CA ASN A 34 -6.19 4.13 -4.55
C ASN A 34 -5.01 3.31 -4.02
N LEU A 35 -5.17 2.66 -2.85
CA LEU A 35 -4.20 1.72 -2.29
C LEU A 35 -4.31 0.37 -3.03
N VAL A 36 -3.20 -0.11 -3.58
CA VAL A 36 -3.11 -1.36 -4.34
C VAL A 36 -1.93 -2.21 -3.87
N GLY A 37 -1.85 -3.44 -4.38
CA GLY A 37 -0.89 -4.45 -3.94
C GLY A 37 -1.50 -5.42 -2.93
N SER A 38 -0.65 -5.97 -2.07
CA SER A 38 -1.01 -6.93 -1.03
C SER A 38 -1.44 -6.23 0.25
N THR A 39 -2.72 -5.83 0.33
CA THR A 39 -3.26 -5.03 1.46
C THR A 39 -3.65 -5.83 2.69
N VAL A 40 -3.40 -7.15 2.70
CA VAL A 40 -3.70 -8.05 3.81
C VAL A 40 -2.44 -8.85 4.12
N ALA A 41 -2.10 -8.95 5.40
CA ALA A 41 -0.97 -9.73 5.88
C ALA A 41 -1.41 -10.63 7.03
N SER A 42 -0.91 -11.86 7.04
CA SER A 42 -1.05 -12.78 8.17
C SER A 42 0.02 -12.51 9.22
N ALA A 43 -0.27 -12.90 10.46
CA ALA A 43 0.70 -12.87 11.55
C ALA A 43 1.89 -13.80 11.25
N GLN A 44 3.12 -13.30 11.42
CA GLN A 44 4.36 -14.05 11.25
C GLN A 44 5.20 -13.96 12.53
N LEU A 45 5.65 -15.10 13.04
CA LEU A 45 6.56 -15.16 14.18
C LEU A 45 8.00 -15.02 13.67
N LEU A 46 8.65 -13.90 14.00
CA LEU A 46 10.01 -13.58 13.55
C LEU A 46 10.83 -13.04 14.73
N GLN A 47 12.14 -13.13 14.63
CA GLN A 47 13.08 -12.49 15.54
C GLN A 47 13.28 -11.01 15.14
N ASP A 48 13.26 -10.13 16.14
CA ASP A 48 13.66 -8.73 15.97
C ASP A 48 15.19 -8.57 15.91
N LEU A 49 15.67 -7.33 15.84
CA LEU A 49 17.10 -7.01 15.77
C LEU A 49 17.88 -7.44 17.02
N ASP A 50 17.18 -7.62 18.15
CA ASP A 50 17.75 -8.05 19.43
C ASP A 50 17.67 -9.58 19.60
N GLY A 51 17.12 -10.31 18.61
CA GLY A 51 16.96 -11.76 18.62
C GLY A 51 15.71 -12.24 19.35
N HIS A 52 14.79 -11.35 19.76
CA HIS A 52 13.57 -11.75 20.45
C HIS A 52 12.47 -12.13 19.45
N SER A 53 11.87 -13.31 19.63
CA SER A 53 10.73 -13.75 18.84
C SER A 53 9.48 -12.94 19.15
N ARG A 54 8.90 -12.28 18.15
CA ARG A 54 7.66 -11.50 18.22
C ARG A 54 6.79 -11.72 17.01
N THR A 55 5.53 -11.31 17.12
CA THR A 55 4.56 -11.39 16.02
C THR A 55 4.59 -10.11 15.19
N PHE A 56 4.81 -10.25 13.89
CA PHE A 56 4.84 -9.15 12.92
C PHE A 56 3.81 -9.35 11.80
N PHE A 57 3.37 -8.24 11.23
CA PHE A 57 2.53 -8.19 10.02
C PHE A 57 3.30 -7.38 8.98
N ILE A 58 3.68 -8.02 7.88
CA ILE A 58 4.59 -7.41 6.89
C ILE A 58 3.83 -7.19 5.59
N PHE A 59 3.93 -5.96 5.07
CA PHE A 59 3.31 -5.54 3.82
C PHE A 59 4.40 -5.13 2.81
N PRO A 60 5.06 -6.09 2.14
CA PRO A 60 6.19 -5.80 1.27
C PRO A 60 5.78 -5.20 -0.09
N ASP A 61 4.49 -5.24 -0.40
CA ASP A 61 3.91 -4.83 -1.68
C ASP A 61 2.69 -3.95 -1.45
N LEU A 62 2.93 -2.65 -1.29
CA LEU A 62 1.91 -1.60 -1.24
C LEU A 62 2.27 -0.50 -2.22
N ALA A 63 1.26 0.00 -2.94
CA ALA A 63 1.41 1.17 -3.78
C ALA A 63 0.16 2.05 -3.74
N VAL A 64 0.33 3.35 -4.00
CA VAL A 64 -0.74 4.34 -4.08
C VAL A 64 -0.75 4.93 -5.48
N ARG A 65 -1.92 5.07 -6.09
CA ARG A 65 -2.04 5.49 -7.50
C ARG A 65 -1.84 6.99 -7.70
N THR A 66 -2.23 7.79 -6.71
CA THR A 66 -2.24 9.25 -6.81
C THR A 66 -1.17 9.87 -5.93
N GLU A 67 -0.53 10.94 -6.41
CA GLU A 67 0.35 11.76 -5.58
C GLU A 67 -0.41 12.46 -4.45
N GLY A 68 0.26 12.72 -3.33
CA GLY A 68 -0.34 13.35 -2.15
C GLY A 68 0.25 12.87 -0.83
N GLN A 69 -0.25 13.44 0.27
CA GLN A 69 0.09 13.05 1.64
C GLN A 69 -0.97 12.08 2.18
N PHE A 70 -0.52 10.93 2.67
CA PHE A 70 -1.41 9.87 3.15
C PHE A 70 -0.97 9.33 4.51
N THR A 71 -1.87 8.62 5.17
CA THR A 71 -1.59 7.74 6.32
C THR A 71 -2.22 6.38 6.05
N LEU A 72 -1.55 5.30 6.46
CA LEU A 72 -2.12 3.95 6.39
C LEU A 72 -2.91 3.67 7.66
N ARG A 73 -4.12 3.14 7.51
CA ARG A 73 -4.88 2.56 8.62
C ARG A 73 -4.71 1.05 8.58
N PHE A 74 -4.07 0.50 9.61
CA PHE A 74 -3.98 -0.94 9.81
C PHE A 74 -5.14 -1.39 10.71
N ILE A 75 -5.86 -2.42 10.29
CA ILE A 75 -6.96 -3.01 11.03
C ILE A 75 -6.57 -4.44 11.35
N PHE A 76 -6.66 -4.81 12.61
CA PHE A 76 -6.44 -6.17 13.09
C PHE A 76 -7.79 -6.84 13.34
N THR A 77 -7.92 -8.08 12.87
CA THR A 77 -9.15 -8.86 12.99
C THR A 77 -8.80 -10.28 13.39
N SER A 78 -9.34 -10.75 14.51
CA SER A 78 -9.26 -12.15 14.89
C SER A 78 -10.31 -12.97 14.12
N LEU A 79 -9.85 -13.98 13.39
CA LEU A 79 -10.75 -14.91 12.66
C LEU A 79 -11.35 -15.99 13.58
N LEU A 80 -10.93 -16.07 14.85
CA LEU A 80 -11.30 -17.12 15.79
C LEU A 80 -12.54 -16.78 16.64
N SER A 81 -13.06 -15.55 16.59
CA SER A 81 -14.33 -15.17 17.24
C SER A 81 -15.52 -15.71 16.45
N GLY A 82 -15.65 -17.03 16.42
CA GLY A 82 -16.73 -17.79 15.77
C GLY A 82 -17.59 -18.52 16.79
N SER A 83 -18.21 -17.78 17.72
CA SER A 83 -19.39 -18.27 18.44
C SER A 83 -20.64 -17.69 17.76
N ASN A 84 -21.12 -18.37 16.71
CA ASN A 84 -22.45 -18.25 16.07
C ASN A 84 -23.02 -16.85 15.74
N SER A 85 -22.26 -15.79 15.89
CA SER A 85 -22.63 -14.41 15.57
C SER A 85 -21.79 -13.99 14.37
N ARG A 86 -22.45 -13.52 13.30
CA ARG A 86 -21.82 -13.14 12.02
C ARG A 86 -20.97 -11.86 12.11
N ASP A 87 -20.61 -11.44 13.31
CA ASP A 87 -19.92 -10.19 13.57
C ASP A 87 -18.43 -10.47 13.72
N THR A 88 -17.72 -10.39 12.60
CA THR A 88 -16.27 -10.23 12.61
C THR A 88 -15.96 -8.81 13.12
N SER A 89 -15.92 -8.64 14.43
CA SER A 89 -15.50 -7.38 15.03
C SER A 89 -14.06 -7.09 14.62
N ALA A 90 -13.82 -5.96 13.98
CA ALA A 90 -12.46 -5.43 13.84
C ALA A 90 -11.95 -5.07 15.24
N ASP A 91 -11.09 -5.90 15.81
CA ASP A 91 -10.76 -5.86 17.24
C ASP A 91 -9.91 -4.64 17.61
N CYS A 92 -9.07 -4.13 16.70
CA CYS A 92 -8.35 -2.88 16.89
C CYS A 92 -7.83 -2.29 15.57
N HIS A 93 -7.45 -1.01 15.58
CA HIS A 93 -6.80 -0.35 14.45
C HIS A 93 -5.77 0.66 14.91
N VAL A 94 -4.79 0.94 14.06
CA VAL A 94 -3.74 1.93 14.27
C VAL A 94 -3.44 2.67 12.97
N PHE A 95 -2.98 3.91 13.06
CA PHE A 95 -2.55 4.70 11.90
C PHE A 95 -1.02 4.78 11.86
N SER A 96 -0.45 4.75 10.66
CA SER A 96 0.96 5.08 10.44
C SER A 96 1.22 6.58 10.63
N GLU A 97 2.48 6.95 10.69
CA GLU A 97 2.90 8.31 10.37
C GLU A 97 2.53 8.68 8.93
N SER A 98 2.44 9.98 8.64
CA SER A 98 2.13 10.45 7.30
C SER A 98 3.31 10.26 6.35
N PHE A 99 3.02 9.89 5.11
CA PHE A 99 4.01 9.70 4.05
C PHE A 99 3.56 10.36 2.75
N GLU A 100 4.53 10.80 1.96
CA GLU A 100 4.31 11.48 0.68
C GLU A 100 4.44 10.50 -0.49
N VAL A 101 3.43 10.51 -1.36
CA VAL A 101 3.46 9.84 -2.66
C VAL A 101 3.83 10.88 -3.70
N TYR A 102 5.00 10.71 -4.31
CA TYR A 102 5.55 11.64 -5.28
C TYR A 102 5.14 11.29 -6.71
N SER A 103 4.98 12.29 -7.57
CA SER A 103 5.08 12.09 -9.01
C SER A 103 6.49 11.68 -9.42
N ALA A 104 6.62 11.04 -10.59
CA ALA A 104 7.90 10.58 -11.12
C ALA A 104 8.99 11.67 -11.18
N LYS A 105 8.61 12.93 -11.42
CA LYS A 105 9.56 14.06 -11.48
C LYS A 105 10.07 14.51 -10.11
N LYS A 106 9.26 14.36 -9.07
CA LYS A 106 9.58 14.80 -7.70
C LYS A 106 10.13 13.67 -6.83
N PHE A 107 10.09 12.44 -7.33
CA PHE A 107 10.47 11.26 -6.58
C PHE A 107 11.95 11.32 -6.17
N PRO A 108 12.28 11.35 -4.87
CA PRO A 108 13.66 11.52 -4.39
C PRO A 108 14.52 10.26 -4.57
N GLY A 109 13.96 9.19 -5.11
CA GLY A 109 14.58 7.88 -5.20
C GLY A 109 14.12 6.93 -4.10
N MET A 110 14.46 5.67 -4.25
CA MET A 110 14.14 4.64 -3.25
C MET A 110 15.10 4.75 -2.07
N THR A 111 14.57 4.60 -0.86
CA THR A 111 15.39 4.45 0.35
C THR A 111 16.08 3.10 0.35
N ASP A 112 17.21 3.01 1.06
CA ASP A 112 17.83 1.73 1.37
C ASP A 112 16.91 0.89 2.25
N SER A 113 17.07 -0.44 2.16
CA SER A 113 16.39 -1.32 3.12
C SER A 113 16.85 -0.97 4.54
N THR A 114 15.95 -1.07 5.52
CA THR A 114 16.33 -0.90 6.94
C THR A 114 16.99 -2.17 7.45
N ASP A 115 17.65 -2.10 8.61
CA ASP A 115 18.19 -3.30 9.27
C ASP A 115 17.08 -4.30 9.60
N LEU A 116 15.91 -3.81 10.02
CA LEU A 116 14.75 -4.66 10.30
C LEU A 116 14.25 -5.36 9.03
N SER A 117 14.20 -4.66 7.88
CA SER A 117 13.84 -5.28 6.60
C SER A 117 14.83 -6.37 6.18
N ARG A 118 16.14 -6.15 6.36
CA ARG A 118 17.17 -7.17 6.10
C ARG A 118 17.03 -8.37 7.02
N CYS A 119 16.89 -8.12 8.32
CA CYS A 119 16.69 -9.16 9.34
C CYS A 119 15.49 -10.06 9.02
N PHE A 120 14.36 -9.49 8.59
CA PHE A 120 13.19 -10.27 8.18
C PHE A 120 13.41 -11.01 6.85
N ALA A 121 14.14 -10.41 5.90
CA ALA A 121 14.48 -11.10 4.66
C ALA A 121 15.38 -12.32 4.89
N ASP A 122 16.35 -12.21 5.80
CA ASP A 122 17.23 -13.32 6.19
C ASP A 122 16.45 -14.47 6.86
N GLN A 123 15.30 -14.17 7.47
CA GLN A 123 14.37 -15.15 8.04
C GLN A 123 13.37 -15.72 7.01
N GLY A 124 13.54 -15.41 5.72
CA GLY A 124 12.75 -15.98 4.62
C GLY A 124 11.55 -15.13 4.18
N ILE A 125 11.36 -13.93 4.71
CA ILE A 125 10.33 -13.01 4.21
C ILE A 125 10.77 -12.43 2.88
N LYS A 126 9.89 -12.46 1.87
CA LYS A 126 10.17 -11.96 0.52
C LYS A 126 10.11 -10.42 0.46
N ILE A 127 11.06 -9.75 1.10
CA ILE A 127 11.22 -8.29 1.06
C ILE A 127 12.29 -7.95 0.02
N PRO A 128 12.02 -7.05 -0.95
CA PRO A 128 13.05 -6.58 -1.88
C PRO A 128 14.17 -5.85 -1.14
N ILE A 129 15.37 -6.44 -1.09
CA ILE A 129 16.54 -5.83 -0.45
C ILE A 129 17.31 -4.97 -1.45
N ARG A 130 17.50 -3.70 -1.08
CA ARG A 130 18.30 -2.72 -1.82
C ARG A 130 19.51 -2.33 -0.99
N LYS A 131 20.67 -2.22 -1.64
CA LYS A 131 21.91 -1.71 -1.05
C LYS A 131 22.37 -0.53 -1.89
N LYS A 132 22.49 0.67 -1.31
CA LYS A 132 23.22 1.77 -1.96
C LYS A 132 24.59 1.24 -2.33
N GLY A 133 24.91 1.28 -3.64
CA GLY A 133 26.26 1.02 -4.10
C GLY A 133 27.20 1.91 -3.30
N GLY A 134 28.10 1.29 -2.54
CA GLY A 134 29.10 2.05 -1.78
C GLY A 134 29.81 2.98 -2.75
N SER A 135 29.77 4.28 -2.49
CA SER A 135 30.76 5.19 -3.04
C SER A 135 32.11 4.66 -2.57
N LYS A 136 32.81 3.98 -3.48
CA LYS A 136 34.23 3.69 -3.36
C LYS A 136 35.00 4.92 -3.78
#